data_AF-A0AAV2YVB4-F1
#
_entry.id   AF-A0AAV2YVB4-F1
#
_cell.length_a   1.000
_cell.length_b   1.000
_cell.length_c   1.000
_cell.angle_alpha   90.00
_cell.angle_beta   90.00
_cell.angle_gamma   90.00
#
_symmetry.space_group_name_H-M   'P 1'
#
loop_
_entity.id
_entity.type
_entity.pdbx_description
1 polymer ?
#
loop_
_entity_poly.entity_id
_entity_poly.type
_entity_poly.pdbx_seq_one_letter_code
_entity_poly.pdbx_strand_id
1 'polypeptide(L)'
;MGSKRLNLSNKKDEELSSSSDEEVVASQQSDDAASQSSGEEESDEEFEIPAGFEGVKGSSAILKESILSEDKELWFFKLPKNMDASALADVSFNLSKKATAVGTAVAHVKKDNKRFALQTEDAFVTSQLVNAFPQASDRKKFVLGKPFARCFSLVEDRSEEAASPTAVEEATTSKKSKAAPASPASTKKAKKQKVKK
;
A
#
# COMPACT_ATOMS: atom_id res chain seq x y z
N MET A 1 22.51 36.09 -12.67
CA MET A 1 22.31 34.63 -12.80
C MET A 1 21.01 34.40 -13.56
N GLY A 2 20.84 33.28 -14.28
CA GLY A 2 19.68 33.08 -15.17
C GLY A 2 18.53 32.30 -14.52
N SER A 3 17.46 32.98 -14.15
CA SER A 3 16.23 32.35 -13.62
C SER A 3 15.49 31.57 -14.71
N LYS A 4 15.27 30.27 -14.49
CA LYS A 4 14.57 29.39 -15.45
C LYS A 4 13.05 29.48 -15.27
N ARG A 5 12.45 30.47 -15.93
CA ARG A 5 10.99 30.64 -16.05
C ARG A 5 10.30 29.40 -16.64
N LEU A 6 9.05 29.17 -16.25
CA LEU A 6 8.20 28.08 -16.74
C LEU A 6 6.92 28.68 -17.33
N ASN A 7 6.75 28.55 -18.64
CA ASN A 7 5.55 29.04 -19.31
C ASN A 7 4.44 27.98 -19.24
N LEU A 8 3.27 28.34 -18.67
CA LEU A 8 2.07 27.49 -18.63
C LEU A 8 0.89 28.08 -19.43
N SER A 9 1.20 28.81 -20.50
CA SER A 9 0.21 29.35 -21.43
C SER A 9 -0.43 28.25 -22.28
N ASN A 10 -1.59 27.74 -21.86
CA ASN A 10 -2.44 26.92 -22.73
C ASN A 10 -2.95 27.79 -23.89
N LYS A 11 -2.72 27.38 -25.14
CA LYS A 11 -3.39 28.01 -26.29
C LYS A 11 -4.88 27.68 -26.25
N LYS A 12 -5.71 28.72 -26.31
CA LYS A 12 -7.10 28.65 -26.73
C LYS A 12 -7.12 28.89 -28.23
N ASP A 13 -7.42 27.85 -29.01
CA ASP A 13 -7.76 27.97 -30.43
C ASP A 13 -9.18 27.37 -30.58
N GLU A 14 -10.10 28.13 -31.16
CA GLU A 14 -11.50 27.74 -31.40
C GLU A 14 -11.70 27.37 -32.88
N GLU A 15 -12.54 26.37 -33.17
CA GLU A 15 -13.07 26.10 -34.51
C GLU A 15 -14.55 25.69 -34.38
N LEU A 16 -15.39 26.14 -35.31
CA LEU A 16 -16.86 26.08 -35.22
C LEU A 16 -17.49 25.30 -36.37
N SER A 17 -18.37 24.35 -36.07
CA SER A 17 -19.52 23.94 -36.90
C SER A 17 -20.47 23.04 -36.06
N SER A 18 -21.78 23.24 -35.94
CA SER A 18 -22.85 23.72 -36.84
C SER A 18 -23.55 22.61 -37.64
N SER A 19 -24.64 22.08 -37.10
CA SER A 19 -25.73 21.43 -37.85
C SER A 19 -27.04 21.45 -37.05
N SER A 20 -28.09 21.92 -37.72
CA SER A 20 -29.54 21.71 -37.48
C SER A 20 -29.92 20.28 -37.04
N ASP A 21 -31.06 20.03 -36.36
CA ASP A 21 -32.07 20.93 -35.72
C ASP A 21 -32.78 20.12 -34.57
N GLU A 22 -34.02 20.23 -34.03
CA GLU A 22 -35.34 20.79 -34.43
C GLU A 22 -36.14 21.31 -33.20
N GLU A 23 -37.49 21.28 -33.24
CA GLU A 23 -38.43 21.94 -32.31
C GLU A 23 -38.48 21.38 -30.85
N VAL A 24 -38.84 22.21 -29.86
CA VAL A 24 -40.23 22.27 -29.28
C VAL A 24 -40.54 23.62 -28.57
N VAL A 25 -41.79 24.11 -28.72
CA VAL A 25 -42.56 25.14 -27.94
C VAL A 25 -41.91 26.44 -27.42
N ALA A 26 -42.63 27.54 -27.66
CA ALA A 26 -42.35 28.86 -27.10
C ALA A 26 -42.99 29.11 -25.71
N SER A 27 -42.39 30.00 -24.94
CA SER A 27 -43.01 30.77 -23.85
C SER A 27 -42.28 32.11 -23.69
N GLN A 28 -42.98 33.15 -23.23
CA GLN A 28 -42.58 34.54 -23.46
C GLN A 28 -41.63 35.13 -22.40
N GLN A 29 -40.99 36.24 -22.79
CA GLN A 29 -39.98 37.01 -22.09
C GLN A 29 -40.26 37.31 -20.61
N SER A 30 -39.16 37.46 -19.87
CA SER A 30 -39.02 38.52 -18.86
C SER A 30 -37.59 39.04 -18.93
N ASP A 31 -37.41 40.21 -19.54
CA ASP A 31 -36.14 40.92 -19.57
C ASP A 31 -35.85 41.53 -18.19
N ASP A 32 -34.68 41.27 -17.62
CA ASP A 32 -33.98 42.21 -16.74
C ASP A 32 -32.46 42.04 -16.88
N ALA A 33 -31.69 43.09 -16.63
CA ALA A 33 -30.33 43.21 -17.14
C ALA A 33 -29.29 43.47 -16.04
N ALA A 34 -28.42 42.48 -15.81
CA ALA A 34 -27.18 42.68 -15.04
C ALA A 34 -26.02 41.85 -15.61
N SER A 35 -25.18 42.46 -16.44
CA SER A 35 -23.81 41.97 -16.62
C SER A 35 -23.01 42.24 -15.36
N GLN A 36 -23.06 41.32 -14.39
CA GLN A 36 -22.00 41.16 -13.40
C GLN A 36 -21.15 39.96 -13.77
N SER A 37 -20.32 40.16 -14.79
CA SER A 37 -19.09 39.41 -14.97
C SER A 37 -18.11 39.84 -13.87
N SER A 38 -18.46 39.53 -12.62
CA SER A 38 -17.53 39.51 -11.50
C SER A 38 -16.70 38.23 -11.62
N GLY A 39 -15.93 38.14 -12.70
CA GLY A 39 -14.73 37.32 -12.70
C GLY A 39 -13.80 37.98 -11.70
N GLU A 40 -13.83 37.51 -10.47
CA GLU A 40 -12.85 37.92 -9.46
C GLU A 40 -11.49 37.60 -10.05
N GLU A 41 -10.68 38.63 -10.29
CA GLU A 41 -9.29 38.45 -10.68
C GLU A 41 -8.58 37.82 -9.47
N GLU A 42 -8.56 36.48 -9.41
CA GLU A 42 -7.65 35.74 -8.55
C GLU A 42 -6.25 36.26 -8.88
N SER A 43 -5.73 37.11 -8.00
CA SER A 43 -4.42 37.69 -8.15
C SER A 43 -3.43 36.54 -8.18
N ASP A 44 -2.78 36.34 -9.33
CA ASP A 44 -1.66 35.41 -9.52
C ASP A 44 -0.46 35.89 -8.65
N GLU A 45 -0.59 35.75 -7.33
CA GLU A 45 0.52 35.83 -6.37
C GLU A 45 1.43 34.64 -6.65
N GLU A 46 2.35 34.82 -7.61
CA GLU A 46 3.26 33.80 -8.13
C GLU A 46 3.98 33.09 -6.98
N PHE A 47 3.53 31.86 -6.66
CA PHE A 47 3.88 31.17 -5.42
C PHE A 47 5.39 31.02 -5.23
N GLU A 48 5.96 31.83 -4.33
CA GLU A 48 7.38 31.75 -3.98
C GLU A 48 7.64 30.49 -3.13
N ILE A 49 8.44 29.58 -3.69
CA ILE A 49 8.88 28.37 -2.98
C ILE A 49 9.78 28.79 -1.81
N PRO A 50 9.46 28.42 -0.55
CA PRO A 50 10.25 28.83 0.60
C PRO A 50 11.71 28.34 0.54
N ALA A 51 12.63 29.13 1.09
CA ALA A 51 14.05 28.82 1.09
C ALA A 51 14.34 27.44 1.71
N GLY A 52 15.11 26.61 0.98
CA GLY A 52 15.42 25.23 1.37
C GLY A 52 14.49 24.17 0.76
N PHE A 53 13.41 24.56 0.08
CA PHE A 53 12.55 23.67 -0.70
C PHE A 53 12.88 23.76 -2.19
N GLU A 54 12.59 22.69 -2.95
CA GLU A 54 12.72 22.67 -4.41
C GLU A 54 11.53 22.00 -5.10
N GLY A 55 11.26 22.40 -6.34
CA GLY A 55 10.15 21.85 -7.14
C GLY A 55 10.45 20.46 -7.69
N VAL A 56 9.96 19.42 -7.01
CA VAL A 56 10.15 18.01 -7.39
C VAL A 56 9.50 17.68 -8.73
N LYS A 57 10.21 16.90 -9.58
CA LYS A 57 9.65 16.29 -10.79
C LYS A 57 9.40 14.80 -10.54
N GLY A 58 8.20 14.33 -10.87
CA GLY A 58 7.79 12.94 -10.68
C GLY A 58 8.58 11.93 -11.51
N SER A 59 8.69 10.72 -10.97
CA SER A 59 9.37 9.57 -11.59
C SER A 59 8.70 9.13 -12.89
N SER A 60 9.47 8.49 -13.79
CA SER A 60 8.92 7.75 -14.93
C SER A 60 8.39 6.36 -14.58
N ALA A 61 8.75 5.81 -13.41
CA ALA A 61 8.48 4.41 -13.09
C ALA A 61 7.01 4.11 -12.81
N ILE A 62 6.25 5.09 -12.32
CA ILE A 62 4.81 4.98 -12.05
C ILE A 62 4.15 6.29 -12.51
N LEU A 63 3.21 6.16 -13.45
CA LEU A 63 2.47 7.28 -14.05
C LEU A 63 0.96 7.08 -13.83
N LYS A 64 0.15 8.15 -13.83
CA LYS A 64 -1.32 8.05 -13.65
C LYS A 64 -1.96 7.02 -14.58
N GLU A 65 -1.53 7.01 -15.83
CA GLU A 65 -2.03 6.17 -16.91
C GLU A 65 -1.74 4.67 -16.64
N SER A 66 -0.67 4.35 -15.89
CA SER A 66 -0.29 2.98 -15.54
C SER A 66 -1.05 2.37 -14.37
N ILE A 67 -1.64 3.20 -13.48
CA ILE A 67 -2.30 2.75 -12.24
C ILE A 67 -3.82 2.77 -12.30
N LEU A 68 -4.43 3.50 -13.24
CA LEU A 68 -5.89 3.56 -13.38
C LEU A 68 -6.52 2.29 -13.96
N SER A 69 -5.74 1.44 -14.65
CA SER A 69 -6.20 0.19 -15.24
C SER A 69 -6.89 -0.73 -14.20
N GLU A 70 -8.04 -1.30 -14.55
CA GLU A 70 -8.90 -2.07 -13.62
C GLU A 70 -8.28 -3.41 -13.17
N ASP A 71 -7.35 -3.96 -13.95
CA ASP A 71 -6.60 -5.21 -13.69
C ASP A 71 -5.60 -5.11 -12.53
N LYS A 72 -5.40 -3.93 -11.94
CA LYS A 72 -4.38 -3.66 -10.92
C LYS A 72 -5.00 -3.17 -9.61
N GLU A 73 -4.61 -3.78 -8.50
CA GLU A 73 -4.83 -3.20 -7.17
C GLU A 73 -3.69 -2.24 -6.81
N LEU A 74 -3.99 -1.12 -6.13
CA LEU A 74 -2.97 -0.25 -5.53
C LEU A 74 -2.87 -0.54 -4.02
N TRP A 75 -1.70 -0.93 -3.53
CA TRP A 75 -1.48 -1.28 -2.12
C TRP A 75 -0.60 -0.26 -1.41
N PHE A 76 -0.88 -0.03 -0.13
CA PHE A 76 -0.09 0.82 0.76
C PHE A 76 0.61 -0.01 1.83
N PHE A 77 1.86 0.34 2.16
CA PHE A 77 2.65 -0.32 3.18
C PHE A 77 3.29 0.72 4.11
N LYS A 78 3.03 0.62 5.41
CA LYS A 78 3.80 1.33 6.45
C LYS A 78 4.94 0.42 6.91
N LEU A 79 6.18 0.90 6.79
CA LEU A 79 7.38 0.20 7.26
C LEU A 79 8.04 0.98 8.41
N PRO A 80 8.81 0.32 9.30
CA PRO A 80 9.67 1.01 10.28
C PRO A 80 10.64 1.98 9.60
N LYS A 81 11.02 3.10 10.24
CA LYS A 81 11.91 4.12 9.65
C LYS A 81 13.31 3.61 9.28
N ASN A 82 13.78 2.56 9.95
CA ASN A 82 15.03 1.85 9.66
C ASN A 82 14.84 0.69 8.65
N MET A 83 13.61 0.53 8.14
CA MET A 83 13.06 -0.46 7.22
C MET A 83 12.93 0.00 5.75
N ASP A 84 13.71 -0.52 4.80
CA ASP A 84 13.46 -0.32 3.37
C ASP A 84 12.57 -1.44 2.77
N ALA A 85 11.98 -1.17 1.60
CA ALA A 85 11.03 -2.07 0.93
C ALA A 85 11.60 -3.44 0.52
N SER A 86 12.94 -3.62 0.47
CA SER A 86 13.55 -4.94 0.22
C SER A 86 13.15 -6.00 1.26
N ALA A 87 12.72 -5.59 2.46
CA ALA A 87 12.23 -6.50 3.49
C ALA A 87 10.93 -7.26 3.10
N LEU A 88 10.26 -6.83 2.03
CA LEU A 88 9.07 -7.49 1.48
C LEU A 88 9.37 -8.32 0.21
N ALA A 89 10.64 -8.41 -0.23
CA ALA A 89 11.04 -9.24 -1.36
C ALA A 89 10.79 -10.73 -1.07
N ASP A 90 10.24 -11.45 -2.04
CA ASP A 90 9.88 -12.88 -2.00
C ASP A 90 8.91 -13.30 -0.87
N VAL A 91 8.31 -12.34 -0.15
CA VAL A 91 7.35 -12.62 0.93
C VAL A 91 5.96 -12.92 0.35
N SER A 92 5.43 -14.10 0.66
CA SER A 92 4.08 -14.51 0.25
C SER A 92 3.01 -14.09 1.27
N PHE A 93 1.94 -13.41 0.82
CA PHE A 93 0.88 -12.92 1.69
C PHE A 93 -0.38 -13.81 1.66
N ASN A 94 -0.91 -14.18 2.82
CA ASN A 94 -2.21 -14.85 2.93
C ASN A 94 -3.34 -13.82 2.88
N LEU A 95 -4.01 -13.72 1.73
CA LEU A 95 -5.09 -12.76 1.48
C LEU A 95 -6.49 -13.41 1.51
N SER A 96 -6.66 -14.47 2.30
CA SER A 96 -7.94 -15.16 2.48
C SER A 96 -9.01 -14.28 3.15
N LYS A 97 -10.30 -14.64 3.04
CA LYS A 97 -11.43 -13.87 3.63
C LYS A 97 -11.39 -13.71 5.17
N LYS A 98 -10.48 -14.38 5.88
CA LYS A 98 -10.22 -14.16 7.31
C LYS A 98 -9.12 -13.12 7.56
N ALA A 99 -8.21 -12.97 6.60
CA ALA A 99 -7.08 -12.05 6.63
C ALA A 99 -7.44 -10.61 6.22
N THR A 100 -8.73 -10.26 6.20
CA THR A 100 -9.23 -8.90 5.93
C THR A 100 -9.70 -8.17 7.19
N ALA A 101 -9.74 -8.83 8.35
CA ALA A 101 -9.99 -8.16 9.63
C ALA A 101 -8.75 -7.36 10.06
N VAL A 102 -8.95 -6.15 10.61
CA VAL A 102 -7.86 -5.24 11.03
C VAL A 102 -6.92 -5.90 12.04
N GLY A 103 -5.61 -5.65 11.92
CA GLY A 103 -4.58 -6.23 12.78
C GLY A 103 -4.22 -7.70 12.49
N THR A 104 -4.85 -8.34 11.50
CA THR A 104 -4.55 -9.73 11.16
C THR A 104 -3.22 -9.82 10.43
N ALA A 105 -2.30 -10.66 10.93
CA ALA A 105 -1.05 -10.95 10.25
C ALA A 105 -1.30 -11.73 8.94
N VAL A 106 -0.89 -11.14 7.81
CA VAL A 106 -0.98 -11.76 6.47
C VAL A 106 0.34 -12.42 6.06
N ALA A 107 1.47 -12.01 6.66
CA ALA A 107 2.78 -12.62 6.52
C ALA A 107 3.67 -12.32 7.73
N HIS A 108 4.76 -13.07 7.90
CA HIS A 108 5.83 -12.76 8.85
C HIS A 108 7.16 -12.60 8.09
N VAL A 109 8.00 -11.69 8.57
CA VAL A 109 9.29 -11.31 7.98
C VAL A 109 10.37 -11.39 9.05
N LYS A 110 11.58 -11.85 8.71
CA LYS A 110 12.74 -11.82 9.60
C LYS A 110 13.85 -10.98 8.97
N LYS A 111 14.31 -9.94 9.69
CA LYS A 111 15.39 -9.04 9.27
C LYS A 111 16.17 -8.59 10.50
N ASP A 112 17.50 -8.58 10.40
CA ASP A 112 18.42 -8.12 11.46
C ASP A 112 18.15 -8.78 12.83
N ASN A 113 18.01 -10.11 12.83
CA ASN A 113 17.57 -10.99 13.94
C ASN A 113 16.17 -10.71 14.53
N LYS A 114 15.54 -9.58 14.25
CA LYS A 114 14.16 -9.27 14.63
C LYS A 114 13.15 -9.98 13.73
N ARG A 115 11.97 -10.24 14.29
CA ARG A 115 10.80 -10.77 13.57
C ARG A 115 9.75 -9.66 13.47
N PHE A 116 9.02 -9.63 12.38
CA PHE A 116 7.98 -8.65 12.09
C PHE A 116 6.75 -9.36 11.53
N ALA A 117 5.56 -8.90 11.89
CA ALA A 117 4.30 -9.31 11.29
C ALA A 117 3.83 -8.22 10.33
N LEU A 118 3.50 -8.59 9.10
CA LEU A 118 2.79 -7.71 8.17
C LEU A 118 1.30 -7.85 8.46
N GLN A 119 0.69 -6.80 9.04
CA GLN A 119 -0.70 -6.79 9.48
C GLN A 119 -1.57 -5.89 8.59
N THR A 120 -2.86 -6.21 8.49
CA THR A 120 -3.87 -5.34 7.85
C THR A 120 -4.17 -4.08 8.66
N GLU A 121 -4.29 -2.96 7.95
CA GLU A 121 -4.70 -1.66 8.52
C GLU A 121 -6.22 -1.45 8.51
N ASP A 122 -6.67 -0.42 9.23
CA ASP A 122 -8.08 -0.01 9.25
C ASP A 122 -8.46 0.77 7.97
N ALA A 123 -9.50 0.28 7.29
CA ALA A 123 -10.09 0.91 6.13
C ALA A 123 -10.54 2.36 6.40
N PHE A 124 -11.01 2.69 7.61
CA PHE A 124 -11.49 4.04 7.95
C PHE A 124 -10.35 5.06 8.14
N VAL A 125 -9.19 4.61 8.64
CA VAL A 125 -7.97 5.43 8.70
C VAL A 125 -7.40 5.62 7.30
N THR A 126 -7.46 4.59 6.45
CA THR A 126 -6.79 4.61 5.15
C THR A 126 -7.62 5.17 3.99
N SER A 127 -8.95 5.27 4.13
CA SER A 127 -9.83 5.95 3.16
C SER A 127 -9.56 7.45 3.04
N GLN A 128 -8.93 8.05 4.06
CA GLN A 128 -8.49 9.45 4.09
C GLN A 128 -7.18 9.67 3.29
N LEU A 129 -6.50 8.61 2.86
CA LEU A 129 -5.24 8.70 2.13
C LEU A 129 -5.47 8.91 0.63
N VAL A 130 -5.34 10.16 0.18
CA VAL A 130 -5.31 10.50 -1.24
C VAL A 130 -3.91 10.27 -1.80
N ASN A 131 -3.83 9.56 -2.93
CA ASN A 131 -2.58 9.42 -3.70
C ASN A 131 -2.61 10.30 -4.96
N ALA A 132 -1.43 10.80 -5.34
CA ALA A 132 -1.24 11.61 -6.54
C ALA A 132 -0.04 11.08 -7.34
N PHE A 133 -0.21 10.99 -8.65
CA PHE A 133 0.79 10.45 -9.58
C PHE A 133 1.12 11.48 -10.67
N PRO A 134 2.37 11.52 -11.17
CA PRO A 134 2.73 12.36 -12.30
C PRO A 134 2.01 11.91 -13.57
N GLN A 135 1.65 12.88 -14.42
CA GLN A 135 1.15 12.59 -15.76
C GLN A 135 2.29 12.19 -16.71
N ALA A 136 1.98 11.39 -17.73
CA ALA A 136 2.95 11.04 -18.77
C ALA A 136 3.42 12.28 -19.58
N SER A 137 2.51 13.22 -19.83
CA SER A 137 2.73 14.45 -20.61
C SER A 137 3.56 15.51 -19.89
N ASP A 138 3.27 15.76 -18.61
CA ASP A 138 4.05 16.64 -17.75
C ASP A 138 4.23 16.04 -16.34
N ARG A 139 5.44 15.58 -16.05
CA ARG A 139 5.79 15.00 -14.74
C ARG A 139 5.97 16.04 -13.62
N LYS A 140 5.75 17.33 -13.87
CA LYS A 140 5.53 18.32 -12.81
C LYS A 140 4.08 18.39 -12.37
N LYS A 141 3.13 17.98 -13.22
CA LYS A 141 1.71 17.93 -12.90
C LYS A 141 1.39 16.60 -12.24
N PHE A 142 1.10 16.66 -10.95
CA PHE A 142 0.58 15.55 -10.18
C PHE A 142 -0.94 15.61 -10.19
N VAL A 143 -1.57 14.45 -10.37
CA VAL A 143 -3.03 14.33 -10.43
C VAL A 143 -3.48 13.12 -9.63
N LEU A 144 -4.69 13.18 -9.08
CA LEU A 144 -5.18 12.14 -8.18
C LEU A 144 -5.27 10.78 -8.91
N GLY A 145 -4.91 9.72 -8.19
CA GLY A 145 -5.08 8.33 -8.60
C GLY A 145 -6.37 7.72 -8.06
N LYS A 146 -6.41 6.38 -8.00
CA LYS A 146 -7.54 5.62 -7.42
C LYS A 146 -7.25 5.21 -5.97
N PRO A 147 -8.27 4.95 -5.13
CA PRO A 147 -8.06 4.56 -3.73
C PRO A 147 -7.16 3.32 -3.56
N PHE A 148 -6.52 3.22 -2.41
CA PHE A 148 -5.78 2.02 -2.03
C PHE A 148 -6.76 0.86 -1.78
N ALA A 149 -6.56 -0.26 -2.48
CA ALA A 149 -7.38 -1.47 -2.34
C ALA A 149 -7.05 -2.26 -1.07
N ARG A 150 -5.79 -2.18 -0.62
CA ARG A 150 -5.29 -2.80 0.62
C ARG A 150 -4.24 -1.92 1.26
N CYS A 151 -4.23 -1.90 2.60
CA CYS A 151 -3.24 -1.20 3.39
C CYS A 151 -2.69 -2.13 4.46
N PHE A 152 -1.37 -2.09 4.66
CA PHE A 152 -0.66 -2.94 5.59
C PHE A 152 0.35 -2.17 6.44
N SER A 153 0.64 -2.68 7.64
CA SER A 153 1.70 -2.21 8.53
C SER A 153 2.64 -3.35 8.89
N LEU A 154 3.94 -3.14 8.74
CA LEU A 154 4.98 -4.09 9.16
C LEU A 154 5.42 -3.74 10.60
N VAL A 155 4.96 -4.51 11.57
CA VAL A 155 5.16 -4.27 13.01
C VAL A 155 6.05 -5.32 13.66
N GLU A 156 6.76 -4.96 14.72
CA GLU A 156 7.69 -5.87 15.43
C GLU A 156 6.93 -6.98 16.19
N ASP A 157 7.27 -8.25 15.94
CA ASP A 157 6.60 -9.42 16.47
C ASP A 157 7.33 -10.00 17.68
N ARG A 158 6.91 -9.55 18.87
CA ARG A 158 7.50 -9.90 20.17
C ARG A 158 6.97 -11.22 20.78
N SER A 159 6.20 -12.01 20.04
CA SER A 159 5.49 -13.19 20.57
C SER A 159 6.37 -14.31 21.17
N GLU A 160 7.64 -14.42 20.80
CA GLU A 160 8.57 -15.45 21.30
C GLU A 160 9.58 -14.94 22.36
N GLU A 161 9.70 -13.63 22.57
CA GLU A 161 10.77 -13.06 23.42
C GLU A 161 10.60 -13.41 24.92
N ALA A 162 9.37 -13.75 25.32
CA ALA A 162 9.02 -14.23 26.66
C ALA A 162 9.51 -15.65 27.01
N ALA A 163 10.14 -16.37 26.07
CA ALA A 163 10.48 -17.80 26.21
C ALA A 163 11.97 -18.10 26.51
N SER A 164 12.76 -17.11 26.95
CA SER A 164 14.20 -17.27 27.22
C SER A 164 14.56 -17.23 28.72
N PRO A 165 14.57 -18.36 29.44
CA PRO A 165 15.14 -18.42 30.78
C PRO A 165 16.68 -18.33 30.68
N THR A 166 17.28 -17.40 31.41
CA THR A 166 18.73 -17.28 31.53
C THR A 166 19.31 -18.49 32.27
N ALA A 167 20.01 -19.37 31.55
CA ALA A 167 20.79 -20.46 32.13
C ALA A 167 22.25 -20.33 31.64
N VAL A 168 23.13 -19.92 32.54
CA VAL A 168 24.58 -19.80 32.28
C VAL A 168 25.20 -21.20 32.23
N GLU A 169 26.33 -21.33 31.54
CA GLU A 169 27.14 -22.55 31.52
C GLU A 169 27.56 -22.96 32.94
N GLU A 170 27.42 -24.25 33.27
CA GLU A 170 28.44 -24.92 34.08
C GLU A 170 28.58 -26.38 33.62
N ALA A 171 29.83 -26.80 33.36
CA ALA A 171 30.13 -28.10 32.77
C ALA A 171 30.88 -28.99 33.75
N THR A 172 30.27 -30.11 34.15
CA THR A 172 30.97 -31.19 34.86
C THR A 172 30.71 -32.55 34.25
N THR A 173 31.80 -33.23 33.84
CA THR A 173 31.77 -34.59 33.30
C THR A 173 31.76 -35.65 34.41
N SER A 174 30.97 -36.71 34.27
CA SER A 174 31.19 -37.97 34.98
C SER A 174 30.82 -39.17 34.08
N LYS A 175 31.31 -40.38 34.41
CA LYS A 175 31.48 -41.46 33.41
C LYS A 175 31.33 -42.87 34.03
N LYS A 176 30.58 -43.75 33.32
CA LYS A 176 30.78 -45.22 33.21
C LYS A 176 30.49 -46.15 34.41
N SER A 177 29.39 -46.91 34.30
CA SER A 177 29.27 -48.36 34.60
C SER A 177 27.91 -48.89 34.08
N LYS A 178 27.76 -49.41 32.87
CA LYS A 178 28.15 -50.75 32.35
C LYS A 178 27.64 -51.95 33.18
N ALA A 179 26.47 -52.49 32.77
CA ALA A 179 26.09 -53.89 32.98
C ALA A 179 25.20 -54.38 31.81
N ALA A 180 25.37 -55.64 31.40
CA ALA A 180 24.68 -56.39 30.34
C ALA A 180 25.08 -57.88 30.49
N PRO A 181 24.49 -58.89 29.79
CA PRO A 181 23.44 -58.83 28.77
C PRO A 181 22.26 -59.82 29.01
N ALA A 182 21.24 -59.83 28.13
CA ALA A 182 20.65 -61.03 27.51
C ALA A 182 19.41 -60.71 26.65
N SER A 183 19.19 -61.52 25.60
CA SER A 183 17.92 -61.66 24.86
C SER A 183 17.79 -63.15 24.51
N PRO A 184 16.58 -63.75 24.38
CA PRO A 184 15.97 -63.77 23.04
C PRO A 184 14.41 -63.85 22.95
N ALA A 185 13.91 -63.39 21.79
CA ALA A 185 12.84 -63.96 20.96
C ALA A 185 11.41 -64.32 21.48
N SER A 186 10.41 -63.65 20.87
CA SER A 186 9.04 -64.13 20.57
C SER A 186 8.07 -64.33 21.76
N THR A 187 6.73 -64.33 21.61
CA THR A 187 5.83 -64.27 20.43
C THR A 187 4.93 -62.99 20.50
N LYS A 188 3.69 -62.79 19.99
CA LYS A 188 2.62 -63.61 19.36
C LYS A 188 1.75 -62.72 18.41
N LYS A 189 0.45 -63.01 18.22
CA LYS A 189 -0.53 -62.17 17.47
C LYS A 189 -1.92 -62.21 18.13
N ALA A 190 -2.67 -61.10 18.09
CA ALA A 190 -4.15 -61.04 17.98
C ALA A 190 -4.63 -59.57 17.86
N LYS A 191 -5.85 -59.25 17.38
CA LYS A 191 -6.62 -59.71 16.20
C LYS A 191 -7.67 -58.62 15.91
N LYS A 192 -8.02 -58.36 14.63
CA LYS A 192 -9.11 -57.42 14.27
C LYS A 192 -10.45 -57.89 14.86
N GLN A 193 -11.29 -56.94 15.25
CA GLN A 193 -12.74 -57.09 15.15
C GLN A 193 -13.38 -55.80 14.61
N LYS A 194 -14.45 -55.97 13.82
CA LYS A 194 -15.11 -54.93 13.03
C LYS A 194 -16.59 -55.28 13.01
N VAL A 195 -17.45 -54.42 13.53
CA VAL A 195 -18.91 -54.62 13.52
C VAL A 195 -19.56 -53.34 13.01
N LYS A 196 -20.39 -53.47 11.97
CA LYS A 196 -21.40 -52.46 11.63
C LYS A 196 -22.65 -52.74 12.47
N LYS A 197 -23.40 -51.70 12.78
CA LYS A 197 -24.80 -51.68 12.35
C LYS A 197 -25.09 -50.34 11.70
#